data_AF-A0A8B6C5Z8-F1
#
_entry.id   AF-A0A8B6C5Z8-F1
#
_cell.length_a   1.000
_cell.length_b   1.000
_cell.length_c   1.000
_cell.angle_alpha   90.00
_cell.angle_beta   90.00
_cell.angle_gamma   90.00
#
_symmetry.space_group_name_H-M   'P 1'
#
loop_
_entity.id
_entity.type
_entity.pdbx_description
1 polymer ?
#
loop_
_entity_poly.entity_id
_entity_poly.type
_entity_poly.pdbx_seq_one_letter_code
_entity_poly.pdbx_strand_id
1 'polypeptide(L)'
;MVKYLRENGVDIMFYLDDGLGMSEGYSECQNISEFIRSSLELAGFLINEHKSIFDPVQCLKWLGLIWDSVIFILAVSKRRLNDTKESLDNILKKVPIISARQLAQFTGRIIHTCMSPVMRTVTSLVTRHLYFAIENTKSWDSVFDIAYTKCVLAEELRFWSDSLTNLNQKKFVNDTSSNIVMYSDAGNLAACALTVEVNEKVCHSTWREYDKNMSST
;
A
#
# COMPACT_ATOMS: atom_id res chain seq x y z
N MET A 1 -21.06 -9.16 10.26
CA MET A 1 -20.77 -7.72 10.47
C MET A 1 -20.29 -7.04 9.19
N VAL A 2 -19.06 -7.27 8.72
CA VAL A 2 -18.50 -6.56 7.54
C VAL A 2 -19.40 -6.64 6.31
N LYS A 3 -19.94 -7.82 6.01
CA LYS A 3 -20.90 -8.03 4.91
C LYS A 3 -22.14 -7.12 5.06
N TYR A 4 -22.73 -7.07 6.25
CA TYR A 4 -23.91 -6.25 6.54
C TYR A 4 -23.61 -4.75 6.33
N LEU A 5 -22.48 -4.25 6.83
CA LEU A 5 -22.10 -2.85 6.65
C LEU A 5 -21.94 -2.48 5.16
N ARG A 6 -21.26 -3.35 4.39
CA ARG A 6 -21.07 -3.15 2.94
C ARG A 6 -22.37 -3.25 2.14
N GLU A 7 -23.27 -4.14 2.52
CA GLU A 7 -24.62 -4.24 1.91
C GLU A 7 -25.44 -2.97 2.13
N ASN A 8 -25.16 -2.22 3.20
CA ASN A 8 -25.76 -0.92 3.48
C ASN A 8 -24.94 0.27 2.91
N GLY A 9 -24.02 0.01 1.96
CA GLY A 9 -23.29 1.05 1.25
C GLY A 9 -22.11 1.66 2.00
N VAL A 10 -21.64 1.04 3.09
CA VAL A 10 -20.51 1.57 3.86
C VAL A 10 -19.17 1.06 3.30
N ASP A 11 -18.33 2.00 2.88
CA ASP A 11 -16.94 1.75 2.53
C ASP A 11 -16.09 1.56 3.79
N ILE A 12 -15.89 0.29 4.17
CA ILE A 12 -15.15 -0.09 5.37
C ILE A 12 -14.11 -1.18 5.12
N MET A 13 -12.94 -0.97 5.73
CA MET A 13 -11.85 -1.93 5.87
C MET A 13 -11.77 -2.40 7.32
N PHE A 14 -11.65 -3.71 7.52
CA PHE A 14 -11.36 -4.31 8.83
C PHE A 14 -10.08 -5.13 8.75
N TYR A 15 -9.29 -5.04 9.81
CA TYR A 15 -8.13 -5.89 10.01
C TYR A 15 -8.04 -6.27 11.49
N LEU A 16 -8.29 -7.55 11.80
CA LEU A 16 -8.38 -8.05 13.18
C LEU A 16 -9.37 -7.23 14.01
N ASP A 17 -8.88 -6.48 15.01
CA ASP A 17 -9.63 -5.61 15.91
C ASP A 17 -9.75 -4.15 15.42
N ASP A 18 -9.00 -3.76 14.40
CA ASP A 18 -9.01 -2.40 13.86
C ASP A 18 -9.96 -2.27 12.64
N GLY A 19 -10.69 -1.15 12.58
CA GLY A 19 -11.55 -0.77 11.46
C GLY A 19 -11.23 0.62 10.91
N LEU A 20 -11.47 0.83 9.62
CA LEU A 20 -11.31 2.12 8.94
C LEU A 20 -12.45 2.32 7.93
N GLY A 21 -13.27 3.34 8.16
CA GLY A 21 -14.28 3.83 7.20
C GLY A 21 -13.86 5.16 6.58
N MET A 22 -14.27 5.43 5.34
CA MET A 22 -13.94 6.66 4.62
C MET A 22 -15.11 7.08 3.72
N SER A 23 -15.32 8.38 3.57
CA SER A 23 -16.28 8.98 2.64
C SER A 23 -15.82 10.40 2.26
N GLU A 24 -16.46 11.02 1.27
CA GLU A 24 -16.06 12.30 0.67
C GLU A 24 -16.40 13.52 1.56
N GLY A 25 -17.42 13.43 2.42
CA GLY A 25 -17.91 14.54 3.23
C GLY A 25 -17.87 14.30 4.74
N TYR A 26 -17.74 15.38 5.52
CA TYR A 26 -17.77 15.30 6.99
C TYR A 26 -19.09 14.72 7.50
N SER A 27 -20.23 15.25 7.05
CA SER A 27 -21.55 14.79 7.50
C SER A 27 -21.82 13.33 7.12
N GLU A 28 -21.35 12.90 5.96
CA GLU A 28 -21.50 11.52 5.51
C GLU A 28 -20.62 10.58 6.33
N CYS A 29 -19.35 10.95 6.58
CA CYS A 29 -18.47 10.23 7.50
C CYS A 29 -19.07 10.12 8.90
N GLN A 30 -19.70 11.19 9.40
CA GLN A 30 -20.33 11.18 10.72
C GLN A 30 -21.51 10.20 10.77
N ASN A 31 -22.40 10.23 9.76
CA ASN A 31 -23.52 9.29 9.66
C ASN A 31 -23.04 7.83 9.56
N ILE A 32 -22.02 7.58 8.72
CA ILE A 32 -21.41 6.26 8.57
C ILE A 32 -20.80 5.80 9.90
N SER A 33 -20.11 6.69 10.59
CA SER A 33 -19.47 6.42 11.87
C SER A 33 -20.47 6.04 12.97
N GLU A 34 -21.58 6.78 13.08
CA GLU A 34 -22.69 6.48 13.99
C GLU A 34 -23.38 5.15 13.65
N PHE A 35 -23.56 4.88 12.35
CA PHE A 35 -24.10 3.61 11.88
C PHE A 35 -23.17 2.43 12.18
N ILE A 36 -21.86 2.58 12.01
CA ILE A 36 -20.87 1.55 12.37
C ILE A 36 -20.87 1.33 13.88
N ARG A 37 -20.85 2.41 14.69
CA ARG A 37 -20.87 2.32 16.15
C ARG A 37 -22.08 1.52 16.64
N SER A 38 -23.29 1.94 16.23
CA SER A 38 -24.54 1.27 16.62
C SER A 38 -24.58 -0.18 16.14
N SER A 39 -24.10 -0.46 14.92
CA SER A 39 -24.02 -1.83 14.40
C SER A 39 -23.10 -2.72 15.23
N LEU A 40 -21.94 -2.21 15.65
CA LEU A 40 -20.99 -2.94 16.50
C LEU A 40 -21.59 -3.25 17.88
N GLU A 41 -22.23 -2.27 18.51
CA GLU A 41 -22.91 -2.44 19.81
C GLU A 41 -24.05 -3.47 19.73
N LEU A 42 -24.88 -3.40 18.68
CA LEU A 42 -25.98 -4.34 18.46
C LEU A 42 -25.49 -5.78 18.25
N ALA A 43 -24.29 -5.96 17.71
CA ALA A 43 -23.66 -7.27 17.59
C ALA A 43 -22.95 -7.73 18.87
N GLY A 44 -22.98 -6.94 19.94
CA GLY A 44 -22.39 -7.27 21.24
C GLY A 44 -20.89 -6.94 21.36
N PHE A 45 -20.33 -6.11 20.48
CA PHE A 45 -18.96 -5.62 20.64
C PHE A 45 -18.92 -4.50 21.69
N LEU A 46 -17.92 -4.58 22.58
CA LEU A 46 -17.62 -3.48 23.50
C LEU A 46 -16.62 -2.53 22.83
N ILE A 47 -17.08 -1.32 22.56
CA ILE A 47 -16.27 -0.28 21.91
C ILE A 47 -15.35 0.38 22.94
N ASN A 48 -14.08 0.58 22.54
CA ASN A 48 -13.13 1.33 23.34
C ASN A 48 -13.15 2.81 22.93
N GLU A 49 -14.02 3.60 23.55
CA GLU A 49 -14.20 5.04 23.23
C GLU A 49 -12.91 5.87 23.38
N HIS A 50 -11.94 5.42 24.19
CA HIS A 50 -10.66 6.13 24.33
C HIS A 50 -9.68 5.87 23.17
N LYS A 51 -9.81 4.73 22.48
CA LYS A 51 -8.93 4.34 21.37
C LYS A 51 -9.60 4.53 20.01
N SER A 52 -10.92 4.42 19.95
CA SER A 52 -11.70 4.54 18.74
C SER A 52 -11.89 6.01 18.35
N ILE A 53 -11.77 6.29 17.05
CA ILE A 53 -11.99 7.62 16.49
C ILE A 53 -13.25 7.53 15.62
N PHE A 54 -14.35 8.05 16.15
CA PHE A 54 -15.63 8.09 15.43
C PHE A 54 -15.99 9.50 14.94
N ASP A 55 -15.37 10.54 15.49
CA ASP A 55 -15.48 11.87 14.88
C ASP A 55 -14.64 11.88 13.58
N PRO A 56 -15.19 12.33 12.44
CA PRO A 56 -14.47 12.32 11.18
C PRO A 56 -13.18 13.15 11.23
N VAL A 57 -12.06 12.57 10.80
CA VAL A 57 -10.75 13.22 10.74
C VAL A 57 -10.14 13.08 9.34
N GLN A 58 -9.35 14.07 8.93
CA GLN A 58 -8.66 14.04 7.63
C GLN A 58 -7.26 13.40 7.70
N CYS A 59 -6.68 13.29 8.90
CA CYS A 59 -5.40 12.65 9.12
C CYS A 59 -5.52 11.58 10.21
N LEU A 60 -5.25 10.33 9.86
CA LEU A 60 -5.43 9.17 10.75
C LEU A 60 -4.21 8.25 10.69
N LYS A 61 -3.89 7.62 11.82
CA LYS A 61 -2.97 6.47 11.86
C LYS A 61 -3.75 5.15 11.87
N TRP A 62 -3.58 4.31 10.85
CA TRP A 62 -4.18 2.98 10.77
C TRP A 62 -3.16 1.95 10.26
N LEU A 63 -3.04 0.80 10.95
CA LEU A 63 -2.01 -0.24 10.72
C LEU A 63 -0.56 0.27 10.65
N GLY A 64 -0.31 1.37 11.37
CA GLY A 64 0.99 2.05 11.43
C GLY A 64 1.35 2.89 10.19
N LEU A 65 0.37 3.12 9.32
CA LEU A 65 0.41 4.09 8.23
C LEU A 65 -0.36 5.35 8.61
N ILE A 66 0.08 6.48 8.10
CA ILE A 66 -0.63 7.75 8.14
C ILE A 66 -1.41 7.87 6.84
N TRP A 67 -2.72 8.00 6.98
CA TRP A 67 -3.68 8.32 5.93
C TRP A 67 -3.97 9.80 6.04
N ASP A 68 -3.65 10.55 5.00
CA ASP A 68 -3.90 11.98 4.93
C ASP A 68 -4.75 12.29 3.69
N SER A 69 -6.01 12.64 3.92
CA SER A 69 -6.97 12.98 2.88
C SER A 69 -6.92 14.44 2.45
N VAL A 70 -6.16 15.31 3.15
CA VAL A 70 -5.98 16.71 2.73
C VAL A 70 -5.04 16.78 1.53
N ILE A 71 -3.91 16.07 1.62
CA ILE A 71 -2.90 16.00 0.55
C ILE A 71 -2.96 14.68 -0.24
N PHE A 72 -3.90 13.80 0.08
CA PHE A 72 -4.10 12.49 -0.55
C PHE A 72 -2.82 11.65 -0.58
N ILE A 73 -2.19 11.47 0.57
CA ILE A 73 -1.01 10.62 0.72
C ILE A 73 -1.22 9.49 1.72
N LEU A 74 -0.50 8.40 1.47
CA LEU A 74 -0.22 7.35 2.42
C LEU A 74 1.28 7.42 2.79
N ALA A 75 1.57 7.42 4.08
CA ALA A 75 2.94 7.49 4.59
C ALA A 75 3.14 6.49 5.72
N VAL A 76 4.37 6.03 5.95
CA VAL A 76 4.70 5.26 7.16
C VAL A 76 4.78 6.22 8.34
N SER A 77 4.28 5.79 9.51
CA SER A 77 4.34 6.63 10.72
C SER A 77 5.77 6.99 11.13
N LYS A 78 5.95 8.22 11.62
CA LYS A 78 7.25 8.74 12.09
C LYS A 78 7.95 7.82 13.09
N ARG A 79 7.18 7.20 14.00
CA ARG A 79 7.70 6.22 14.96
C ARG A 79 8.41 5.06 14.27
N ARG A 80 7.74 4.37 13.32
CA ARG A 80 8.33 3.23 12.60
C ARG A 80 9.56 3.62 11.80
N LEU A 81 9.55 4.81 11.18
CA LEU A 81 10.72 5.33 10.46
C LEU A 81 11.88 5.58 11.40
N ASN A 82 11.65 6.24 12.54
CA ASN A 82 12.68 6.51 13.54
C ASN A 82 13.26 5.21 14.10
N ASP A 83 12.41 4.23 14.43
CA ASP A 83 12.86 2.90 14.89
C ASP A 83 13.74 2.20 13.83
N THR A 84 13.46 2.42 12.55
CA THR A 84 14.24 1.86 11.43
C THR A 84 15.57 2.61 11.25
N LYS A 85 15.55 3.94 11.32
CA LYS A 85 16.77 4.78 11.27
C LYS A 85 17.71 4.47 12.42
N GLU A 86 17.19 4.39 13.64
CA GLU A 86 18.01 4.06 14.81
C GLU A 86 18.65 2.68 14.67
N SER A 87 17.90 1.70 14.12
CA SER A 87 18.47 0.37 13.83
C SER A 87 19.57 0.44 12.78
N LEU A 88 19.44 1.29 11.76
CA LEU A 88 20.45 1.48 10.73
C LEU A 88 21.70 2.15 11.29
N ASP A 89 21.53 3.23 12.05
CA ASP A 89 22.62 3.95 12.70
C ASP A 89 23.43 3.03 13.63
N ASN A 90 22.74 2.14 14.35
CA ASN A 90 23.36 1.14 15.22
C ASN A 90 24.19 0.10 14.44
N ILE A 91 23.82 -0.22 13.21
CA ILE A 91 24.63 -1.08 12.33
C ILE A 91 25.80 -0.30 11.76
N LEU A 92 25.58 0.93 11.29
CA LEU A 92 26.61 1.77 10.69
C LEU A 92 27.74 2.10 11.70
N LYS A 93 27.43 2.24 12.98
CA LYS A 93 28.43 2.41 14.06
C LYS A 93 29.38 1.22 14.24
N LYS A 94 29.01 0.03 13.77
CA LYS A 94 29.78 -1.22 13.92
C LYS A 94 30.50 -1.63 12.65
N VAL A 95 30.33 -0.88 11.57
CA VAL A 95 31.16 -0.99 10.37
C VAL A 95 32.65 -0.90 10.78
N PRO A 96 33.53 -1.76 10.25
CA PRO A 96 33.29 -2.62 9.09
C PRO A 96 32.76 -4.02 9.38
N ILE A 97 32.63 -4.45 10.63
CA ILE A 97 32.28 -5.84 10.96
C ILE A 97 30.87 -5.89 11.56
N ILE A 98 29.93 -6.47 10.82
CA ILE A 98 28.54 -6.60 11.27
C ILE A 98 28.14 -8.07 11.44
N SER A 99 27.37 -8.39 12.47
CA SER A 99 26.88 -9.77 12.64
C SER A 99 25.60 -10.03 11.82
N ALA A 100 25.37 -11.30 11.47
CA ALA A 100 24.16 -11.74 10.79
C ALA A 100 22.89 -11.44 11.57
N ARG A 101 22.92 -11.56 12.90
CA ARG A 101 21.81 -11.17 13.78
C ARG A 101 21.43 -9.71 13.58
N GLN A 102 22.42 -8.81 13.50
CA GLN A 102 22.16 -7.38 13.35
C GLN A 102 21.64 -7.06 11.95
N LEU A 103 22.25 -7.65 10.92
CA LEU A 103 21.77 -7.53 9.55
C LEU A 103 20.30 -7.95 9.46
N ALA A 104 19.94 -9.10 10.02
CA ALA A 104 18.57 -9.59 10.04
C ALA A 104 17.60 -8.73 10.84
N GLN A 105 18.04 -8.17 11.97
CA GLN A 105 17.22 -7.21 12.75
C GLN A 105 16.86 -5.97 11.92
N PHE A 106 17.83 -5.38 11.23
CA PHE A 106 17.58 -4.23 10.38
C PHE A 106 16.76 -4.58 9.14
N THR A 107 17.10 -5.66 8.42
CA THR A 107 16.34 -6.11 7.26
C THR A 107 14.89 -6.39 7.65
N GLY A 108 14.65 -7.05 8.79
CA GLY A 108 13.32 -7.25 9.37
C GLY A 108 12.56 -5.95 9.61
N ARG A 109 13.23 -4.92 10.15
CA ARG A 109 12.63 -3.59 10.37
C ARG A 109 12.33 -2.87 9.06
N ILE A 110 13.22 -2.91 8.08
CA ILE A 110 12.98 -2.36 6.73
C ILE A 110 11.74 -3.03 6.13
N ILE A 111 11.65 -4.35 6.16
CA ILE A 111 10.49 -5.08 5.65
C ILE A 111 9.23 -4.63 6.38
N HIS A 112 9.23 -4.61 7.71
CA HIS A 112 8.05 -4.20 8.48
C HIS A 112 7.62 -2.75 8.17
N THR A 113 8.57 -1.84 8.01
CA THR A 113 8.33 -0.44 7.64
C THR A 113 7.83 -0.33 6.19
N CYS A 114 8.38 -1.13 5.28
CA CYS A 114 8.15 -1.05 3.85
C CYS A 114 7.13 -2.06 3.28
N MET A 115 6.60 -2.97 4.10
CA MET A 115 5.48 -3.86 3.74
C MET A 115 4.18 -3.07 3.48
N SER A 116 4.19 -1.79 3.86
CA SER A 116 3.23 -0.81 3.43
C SER A 116 3.15 -0.70 1.91
N PRO A 117 1.99 -0.34 1.33
CA PRO A 117 1.88 -0.08 -0.11
C PRO A 117 2.79 1.05 -0.61
N VAL A 118 3.42 1.80 0.30
CA VAL A 118 4.22 3.01 0.05
C VAL A 118 5.57 2.68 -0.58
N MET A 119 6.33 1.73 0.00
CA MET A 119 7.73 1.46 -0.38
C MET A 119 7.97 0.08 -1.01
N ARG A 120 6.93 -0.76 -1.11
CA ARG A 120 7.04 -2.19 -1.43
C ARG A 120 7.97 -2.51 -2.62
N THR A 121 7.82 -1.81 -3.74
CA THR A 121 8.59 -2.09 -4.97
C THR A 121 10.08 -1.84 -4.75
N VAL A 122 10.44 -0.67 -4.19
CA VAL A 122 11.83 -0.30 -3.94
C VAL A 122 12.46 -1.26 -2.95
N THR A 123 11.73 -1.63 -1.89
CA THR A 123 12.22 -2.58 -0.90
C THR A 123 12.53 -3.93 -1.49
N SER A 124 11.64 -4.49 -2.32
CA SER A 124 11.89 -5.79 -2.96
C SER A 124 13.15 -5.80 -3.83
N LEU A 125 13.48 -4.67 -4.47
CA LEU A 125 14.63 -4.56 -5.37
C LEU A 125 15.95 -4.30 -4.62
N VAL A 126 15.92 -3.40 -3.63
CA VAL A 126 17.14 -2.87 -2.97
C VAL A 126 17.47 -3.58 -1.64
N THR A 127 16.68 -4.54 -1.19
CA THR A 127 17.03 -5.38 0.00
C THR A 127 17.47 -6.79 -0.36
N ARG A 128 17.53 -7.12 -1.65
CA ARG A 128 17.77 -8.50 -2.12
C ARG A 128 19.11 -9.06 -1.66
N HIS A 129 20.17 -8.23 -1.59
CA HIS A 129 21.47 -8.73 -1.17
C HIS A 129 21.55 -8.84 0.35
N LEU A 130 20.88 -7.96 1.11
CA LEU A 130 20.68 -8.15 2.55
C LEU A 130 20.01 -9.50 2.84
N TYR A 131 18.94 -9.86 2.12
CA TYR A 131 18.28 -11.16 2.25
C TYR A 131 19.21 -12.32 1.89
N PHE A 132 19.86 -12.25 0.72
CA PHE A 132 20.78 -13.27 0.26
C PHE A 132 21.90 -13.52 1.29
N ALA A 133 22.46 -12.45 1.86
CA ALA A 133 23.47 -12.57 2.90
C ALA A 133 22.94 -13.28 4.15
N ILE A 134 21.73 -12.93 4.62
CA ILE A 134 21.10 -13.58 5.79
C ILE A 134 20.86 -15.07 5.53
N GLU A 135 20.29 -15.43 4.38
CA GLU A 135 19.95 -16.80 4.03
C GLU A 135 21.18 -17.71 3.91
N ASN A 136 22.31 -17.15 3.47
CA ASN A 136 23.57 -17.89 3.33
C ASN A 136 24.41 -17.92 4.62
N THR A 137 23.90 -17.42 5.75
CA THR A 137 24.63 -17.47 7.02
C THR A 137 24.59 -18.85 7.66
N LYS A 138 25.73 -19.28 8.21
CA LYS A 138 25.84 -20.56 8.95
C LYS A 138 25.36 -20.43 10.40
N SER A 139 25.42 -19.23 10.96
CA SER A 139 25.04 -18.90 12.34
C SER A 139 24.66 -17.43 12.46
N TRP A 140 23.81 -17.10 13.43
CA TRP A 140 23.45 -15.71 13.76
C TRP A 140 24.62 -14.87 14.26
N ASP A 141 25.67 -15.51 14.75
CA ASP A 141 26.90 -14.85 15.22
C ASP A 141 27.98 -14.79 14.13
N SER A 142 27.68 -15.27 12.91
CA SER A 142 28.54 -15.07 11.74
C SER A 142 28.70 -13.57 11.48
N VAL A 143 29.89 -13.15 11.08
CA VAL A 143 30.19 -11.75 10.79
C VAL A 143 30.43 -11.53 9.30
N PHE A 144 30.05 -10.35 8.83
CA PHE A 144 30.32 -9.84 7.49
C PHE A 144 31.28 -8.68 7.61
N ASP A 145 32.37 -8.72 6.83
CA ASP A 145 33.23 -7.59 6.61
C ASP A 145 32.68 -6.75 5.44
N ILE A 146 32.21 -5.55 5.77
CA ILE A 146 31.65 -4.58 4.84
C ILE A 146 32.59 -3.38 4.63
N ALA A 147 33.88 -3.47 5.03
CA ALA A 147 34.90 -2.45 4.75
C ALA A 147 35.15 -2.25 3.25
N TYR A 148 34.93 -3.29 2.44
CA TYR A 148 35.29 -3.28 1.03
C TYR A 148 34.46 -2.26 0.24
N THR A 149 35.14 -1.39 -0.51
CA THR A 149 34.59 -0.31 -1.35
C THR A 149 33.63 -0.79 -2.46
N LYS A 150 33.47 -2.10 -2.66
CA LYS A 150 32.52 -2.74 -3.60
C LYS A 150 31.58 -3.74 -2.91
N CYS A 151 31.40 -3.64 -1.59
CA CYS A 151 30.46 -4.50 -0.91
C CYS A 151 29.03 -4.03 -1.19
N VAL A 152 28.28 -4.81 -1.96
CA VAL A 152 26.88 -4.53 -2.32
C VAL A 152 26.01 -4.32 -1.08
N LEU A 153 26.33 -4.97 0.04
CA LEU A 153 25.64 -4.76 1.32
C LEU A 153 25.85 -3.34 1.86
N ALA A 154 27.04 -2.78 1.71
CA ALA A 154 27.32 -1.40 2.13
C ALA A 154 26.56 -0.40 1.25
N GLU A 155 26.39 -0.69 -0.05
CA GLU A 155 25.58 0.11 -0.97
C GLU A 155 24.09 0.08 -0.61
N GLU A 156 23.53 -1.11 -0.34
CA GLU A 156 22.13 -1.24 0.10
C GLU A 156 21.91 -0.52 1.45
N LEU A 157 22.81 -0.65 2.42
CA LEU A 157 22.73 0.07 3.70
C LEU A 157 22.78 1.60 3.52
N ARG A 158 23.67 2.11 2.66
CA ARG A 158 23.76 3.54 2.32
C ARG A 158 22.51 4.03 1.61
N PHE A 159 22.01 3.28 0.64
CA PHE A 159 20.76 3.58 -0.05
C PHE A 159 19.62 3.79 0.94
N TRP A 160 19.47 2.88 1.92
CA TRP A 160 18.43 3.00 2.94
C TRP A 160 18.65 4.19 3.87
N SER A 161 19.91 4.53 4.19
CA SER A 161 20.22 5.74 4.98
C SER A 161 19.70 7.01 4.28
N ASP A 162 19.95 7.11 2.99
CA ASP A 162 19.67 8.32 2.22
C ASP A 162 18.19 8.40 1.79
N SER A 163 17.57 7.25 1.50
CA SER A 163 16.28 7.20 0.81
C SER A 163 15.07 7.01 1.73
N LEU A 164 15.25 6.52 2.97
CA LEU A 164 14.12 6.13 3.83
C LEU A 164 13.13 7.26 4.11
N THR A 165 13.61 8.50 4.24
CA THR A 165 12.74 9.66 4.47
C THR A 165 12.02 10.07 3.19
N ASN A 166 12.73 10.07 2.07
CA ASN A 166 12.25 10.57 0.78
C ASN A 166 11.22 9.62 0.15
N LEU A 167 11.38 8.31 0.35
CA LEU A 167 10.47 7.30 -0.17
C LEU A 167 9.17 7.17 0.64
N ASN A 168 9.00 7.90 1.74
CA ASN A 168 7.91 7.72 2.71
C ASN A 168 6.56 8.30 2.28
N GLN A 169 6.36 8.56 1.00
CA GLN A 169 5.12 9.13 0.51
C GLN A 169 4.66 8.38 -0.73
N LYS A 170 3.41 7.94 -0.69
CA LYS A 170 2.69 7.45 -1.85
C LYS A 170 1.42 8.26 -2.00
N LYS A 171 1.30 8.96 -3.12
CA LYS A 171 0.06 9.66 -3.46
C LYS A 171 -1.01 8.64 -3.85
N PHE A 172 -2.26 8.88 -3.46
CA PHE A 172 -3.40 8.09 -3.93
C PHE A 172 -3.73 8.43 -5.39
N VAL A 173 -3.41 9.64 -5.82
CA VAL A 173 -3.57 10.07 -7.21
C VAL A 173 -2.41 9.53 -8.03
N ASN A 174 -2.72 8.57 -8.91
CA ASN A 174 -1.85 8.29 -10.04
C ASN A 174 -1.89 9.50 -10.97
N ASP A 175 -0.78 10.22 -11.11
CA ASP A 175 -0.62 11.28 -12.13
C ASP A 175 -0.78 10.71 -13.56
N THR A 176 -0.72 9.38 -13.70
CA THR A 176 -1.16 8.69 -14.91
C THR A 176 -2.68 8.63 -14.91
N SER A 177 -3.31 9.69 -15.40
CA SER A 177 -4.59 9.49 -16.10
C SER A 177 -4.33 8.47 -17.20
N SER A 178 -4.72 7.22 -17.01
CA SER A 178 -4.85 6.29 -18.12
C SER A 178 -6.06 6.77 -18.91
N ASN A 179 -5.89 7.82 -19.70
CA ASN A 179 -6.87 8.24 -20.68
C ASN A 179 -6.89 7.14 -21.74
N ILE A 180 -7.81 6.19 -21.58
CA ILE A 180 -8.00 5.11 -22.54
C ILE A 180 -8.81 5.71 -23.69
N VAL A 181 -8.16 5.93 -24.84
CA VAL A 181 -8.87 6.31 -26.05
C VAL A 181 -9.45 5.05 -26.67
N MET A 182 -10.79 4.98 -26.69
CA MET A 182 -11.54 3.92 -27.33
C MET A 182 -12.19 4.45 -28.60
N TYR A 183 -11.99 3.73 -29.70
CA TYR A 183 -12.75 3.94 -30.92
C TYR A 183 -13.79 2.82 -31.04
N SER A 184 -15.04 3.20 -31.20
CA SER A 184 -16.12 2.25 -31.49
C SER A 184 -16.78 2.63 -32.81
N ASP A 185 -17.04 1.63 -33.63
CA ASP A 185 -17.83 1.77 -34.84
C ASP A 185 -18.89 0.66 -34.89
N ALA A 186 -20.08 1.00 -35.37
CA ALA A 186 -21.22 0.10 -35.46
C ALA A 186 -21.89 0.27 -36.81
N GLY A 187 -22.02 -0.83 -37.55
CA GLY A 187 -22.76 -0.88 -38.82
C GLY A 187 -23.89 -1.91 -38.76
N ASN A 188 -24.64 -2.05 -39.87
CA ASN A 188 -25.86 -2.86 -39.94
C ASN A 188 -25.65 -4.37 -39.66
N LEU A 189 -24.40 -4.85 -39.66
CA LEU A 189 -24.08 -6.28 -39.50
C LEU A 189 -23.30 -6.59 -38.22
N ALA A 190 -22.50 -5.66 -37.71
CA ALA A 190 -21.65 -5.86 -36.55
C ALA A 190 -21.25 -4.54 -35.88
N ALA A 191 -20.76 -4.64 -34.64
CA ALA A 191 -20.04 -3.58 -33.96
C ALA A 191 -18.61 -4.01 -33.64
N CYS A 192 -17.70 -3.04 -33.62
CA CYS A 192 -16.32 -3.21 -33.23
C CYS A 192 -15.91 -2.10 -32.28
N ALA A 193 -15.06 -2.44 -31.30
CA ALA A 193 -14.40 -1.49 -30.44
C ALA A 193 -12.90 -1.83 -30.34
N LEU A 194 -12.07 -0.79 -30.43
CA LEU A 194 -10.63 -0.86 -30.34
C LEU A 194 -10.15 0.03 -29.20
N THR A 195 -9.28 -0.54 -28.35
CA THR A 195 -8.50 0.23 -27.37
C THR A 195 -7.10 0.48 -27.94
N VAL A 196 -6.67 1.75 -27.94
CA VAL A 196 -5.32 2.14 -28.36
C VAL A 196 -4.42 2.20 -27.11
N GLU A 197 -3.90 1.05 -26.67
CA GLU A 197 -2.93 0.95 -25.57
C GLU A 197 -1.75 0.03 -25.93
N VAL A 198 -0.72 0.02 -25.08
CA VAL A 198 0.47 -0.86 -25.17
C VAL A 198 0.11 -2.35 -25.26
N ASN A 199 -1.11 -2.73 -24.84
CA ASN A 199 -1.71 -4.06 -25.08
C ASN A 199 -3.06 -3.90 -25.78
N GLU A 200 -3.05 -3.73 -27.10
CA GLU A 200 -4.24 -3.58 -27.95
C GLU A 200 -5.27 -4.69 -27.66
N LYS A 201 -6.48 -4.30 -27.22
CA LYS A 201 -7.61 -5.22 -27.10
C LYS A 201 -8.66 -4.85 -28.15
N VAL A 202 -9.01 -5.85 -28.94
CA VAL A 202 -10.04 -5.76 -29.98
C VAL A 202 -11.27 -6.53 -29.50
N CYS A 203 -12.43 -5.87 -29.48
CA CYS A 203 -13.72 -6.51 -29.26
C CYS A 203 -14.57 -6.36 -30.52
N HIS A 204 -15.11 -7.46 -31.03
CA HIS A 204 -16.06 -7.44 -32.13
C HIS A 204 -17.26 -8.32 -31.79
N SER A 205 -18.44 -7.87 -32.19
CA SER A 205 -19.69 -8.63 -32.03
C SER A 205 -20.51 -8.53 -33.29
N THR A 206 -21.03 -9.66 -33.76
CA THR A 206 -21.99 -9.72 -34.86
C THR A 206 -23.40 -9.67 -34.30
N TRP A 207 -24.28 -8.89 -34.93
CA TRP A 207 -25.67 -8.79 -34.49
C TRP A 207 -26.41 -10.10 -34.73
N ARG A 208 -27.22 -10.51 -33.75
CA ARG A 208 -28.24 -11.54 -33.99
C ARG A 208 -29.38 -10.93 -34.80
N GLU A 209 -30.18 -11.75 -35.48
CA GLU A 209 -31.27 -11.24 -36.33
C GLU A 209 -32.25 -10.33 -35.57
N TYR A 210 -32.46 -10.59 -34.28
CA TYR A 210 -33.25 -9.73 -33.39
C TYR A 210 -32.60 -8.35 -33.17
N ASP A 211 -31.29 -8.31 -32.97
CA ASP A 211 -30.54 -7.07 -32.64
C ASP A 211 -30.43 -6.13 -33.85
N LYS A 212 -30.39 -6.69 -35.07
CA LYS A 212 -30.36 -5.92 -36.31
C LYS A 212 -31.58 -5.01 -36.46
N ASN A 213 -32.75 -5.45 -35.99
CA ASN A 213 -33.99 -4.68 -36.10
C ASN A 213 -34.08 -3.52 -35.10
N MET A 214 -33.18 -3.49 -34.10
CA MET A 214 -33.07 -2.43 -33.10
C MET A 214 -31.94 -1.44 -33.43
N SER A 215 -31.19 -1.68 -34.51
CA SER A 215 -30.15 -0.79 -34.99
C SER A 215 -30.76 0.40 -35.74
N SER A 216 -30.23 1.59 -35.49
CA SER A 216 -30.69 2.85 -36.10
C SER A 216 -30.07 3.13 -37.48
N THR A 217 -29.33 2.17 -38.06
CA THR A 217 -28.66 2.22 -39.38
C THR A 217 -29.13 1.13 -40.31
#